data_AF-A0A6B1GWC2-F1
#
_entry.id   AF-A0A6B1GWC2-F1
#
_cell.length_a   1.000
_cell.length_b   1.000
_cell.length_c   1.000
_cell.angle_alpha   90.00
_cell.angle_beta   90.00
_cell.angle_gamma   90.00
#
_symmetry.space_group_name_H-M   'P 1'
#
loop_
_entity.id
_entity.type
_entity.pdbx_description
1 polymer ?
#
loop_
_entity_poly.entity_id
_entity_poly.type
_entity_poly.pdbx_seq_one_letter_code
_entity_poly.pdbx_strand_id
1 'polypeptide(L)'
;MGMEGRFVSREGAEHYGELQAWNLDTREKVWTVEFERKLWGPVLTTGGGLVFVGGTSDRYFRAFDAATGELLWRQRTNSGVTGVPTSFEVDGVQYIAVQSGWGVDAQRGTNHLDGAIGTRTYVPQGGVLWVFALPD
;
A
#
# COMPACT_ATOMS: atom_id res chain seq x y z
N MET A 1 12.45 -3.69 -31.10
CA MET A 1 12.31 -5.05 -30.50
C MET A 1 11.64 -4.86 -29.16
N GLY A 2 10.30 -4.93 -29.10
CA GLY A 2 9.54 -4.66 -27.88
C GLY A 2 9.31 -5.96 -27.11
N MET A 3 9.67 -5.99 -25.83
CA MET A 3 9.15 -7.02 -24.95
C MET A 3 7.68 -6.70 -24.68
N GLU A 4 6.76 -7.50 -25.22
CA GLU A 4 5.37 -7.48 -24.77
C GLU A 4 5.32 -8.15 -23.39
N GLY A 5 5.42 -7.33 -22.34
CA GLY A 5 5.14 -7.78 -20.98
C GLY A 5 3.65 -8.11 -20.86
N ARG A 6 3.30 -9.39 -20.95
CA ARG A 6 1.93 -9.85 -20.65
C ARG A 6 1.82 -9.99 -19.14
N PHE A 7 1.05 -9.13 -18.45
CA PHE A 7 0.67 -9.50 -17.09
C PHE A 7 -0.33 -10.64 -17.18
N VAL A 8 0.00 -11.72 -16.49
CA VAL A 8 -0.85 -12.90 -16.37
C VAL A 8 -1.36 -12.91 -14.94
N SER A 9 -2.68 -12.83 -14.76
CA SER A 9 -3.31 -13.19 -13.49
C SER A 9 -3.34 -14.72 -13.40
N ARG A 10 -3.11 -15.25 -12.20
CA ARG A 10 -3.33 -16.68 -11.95
C ARG A 10 -4.83 -16.95 -12.00
N GLU A 11 -5.23 -17.97 -12.76
CA GLU A 11 -6.62 -18.42 -12.82
C GLU A 11 -7.08 -18.85 -11.41
N GLY A 12 -8.25 -18.37 -10.99
CA GLY A 12 -8.80 -18.63 -9.66
C GLY A 12 -8.12 -17.88 -8.50
N ALA A 13 -7.32 -16.84 -8.76
CA ALA A 13 -6.73 -16.04 -7.69
C ALA A 13 -7.79 -15.29 -6.87
N GLU A 14 -7.72 -15.44 -5.54
CA GLU A 14 -8.62 -14.78 -4.58
C GLU A 14 -8.11 -13.38 -4.18
N HIS A 15 -6.81 -13.11 -4.32
CA HIS A 15 -6.16 -11.83 -4.03
C HIS A 15 -5.07 -11.48 -5.06
N TYR A 16 -4.70 -10.20 -5.12
CA TYR A 16 -3.77 -9.66 -6.12
C TYR A 16 -2.68 -8.75 -5.53
N GLY A 17 -2.70 -8.52 -4.23
CA GLY A 17 -1.68 -7.79 -3.49
C GLY A 17 -1.39 -8.47 -2.16
N GLU A 18 -0.15 -8.37 -1.70
CA GLU A 18 0.27 -8.91 -0.42
C GLU A 18 1.23 -7.93 0.26
N LEU A 19 1.04 -7.71 1.56
CA LEU A 19 2.08 -7.21 2.45
C LEU A 19 2.64 -8.41 3.21
N GLN A 20 3.95 -8.61 3.16
CA GLN A 20 4.60 -9.77 3.77
C GLN A 20 5.70 -9.33 4.72
N ALA A 21 5.88 -10.06 5.81
CA ALA A 21 7.09 -10.02 6.62
C ALA A 21 7.86 -11.33 6.47
N TRP A 22 9.19 -11.21 6.39
CA TRP A 22 10.11 -12.33 6.23
C TRP A 22 11.23 -12.23 7.25
N ASN A 23 11.56 -13.36 7.87
CA ASN A 23 12.78 -13.49 8.65
C ASN A 23 13.96 -13.67 7.68
N LEU A 24 14.94 -12.77 7.72
CA LEU A 24 16.05 -12.80 6.78
C LEU A 24 17.11 -13.87 7.12
N ASP A 25 17.20 -14.28 8.37
CA ASP A 25 18.13 -15.32 8.81
C ASP A 25 17.63 -16.70 8.37
N THR A 26 16.36 -17.00 8.61
CA THR A 26 15.75 -18.30 8.27
C THR A 26 15.18 -18.35 6.86
N ARG A 27 14.94 -17.19 6.25
CA ARG A 27 14.23 -17.03 4.95
C ARG A 27 12.80 -17.54 4.99
N GLU A 28 12.18 -17.52 6.16
CA GLU A 28 10.80 -17.94 6.34
C GLU A 28 9.88 -16.72 6.37
N LYS A 29 8.72 -16.87 5.74
CA LYS A 29 7.64 -15.88 5.80
C LYS A 29 6.99 -15.94 7.18
N VAL A 30 7.02 -14.82 7.92
CA VAL A 30 6.47 -14.73 9.27
C VAL A 30 4.96 -14.56 9.21
N TRP A 31 4.49 -13.60 8.40
CA TRP A 31 3.07 -13.35 8.19
C TRP A 31 2.81 -12.76 6.80
N THR A 32 1.55 -12.77 6.41
CA THR A 32 1.06 -12.16 5.15
C THR A 32 -0.29 -11.52 5.40
N VAL A 33 -0.46 -10.31 4.89
CA VAL A 33 -1.76 -9.64 4.76
C VAL A 33 -2.10 -9.61 3.28
N GLU A 34 -3.21 -10.24 2.92
CA GLU A 34 -3.69 -10.32 1.54
C GLU A 34 -4.64 -9.16 1.23
N PHE A 35 -4.56 -8.68 -0.01
CA PHE A 35 -5.41 -7.62 -0.54
C PHE A 35 -6.11 -8.10 -1.81
N GLU A 36 -7.42 -7.92 -1.85
CA GLU A 36 -8.28 -8.24 -3.02
C GLU A 36 -7.83 -7.52 -4.31
N ARG A 37 -7.08 -6.43 -4.17
CA ARG A 37 -6.52 -5.66 -5.29
C ARG A 37 -5.02 -5.49 -5.09
N LYS A 38 -4.32 -5.17 -6.18
CA LYS A 38 -2.89 -4.89 -6.16
C LYS A 38 -2.52 -3.92 -5.03
N LEU A 39 -1.45 -4.27 -4.32
CA LEU A 39 -0.79 -3.39 -3.38
C LEU A 39 0.36 -2.70 -4.13
N TRP A 40 0.13 -1.47 -4.57
CA TRP A 40 1.13 -0.67 -5.29
C TRP A 40 2.06 0.10 -4.34
N GLY A 41 1.59 0.31 -3.11
CA GLY A 41 2.08 1.37 -2.25
C GLY A 41 3.40 1.01 -1.57
N PRO A 42 4.30 1.99 -1.45
CA PRO A 42 5.48 1.85 -0.62
C PRO A 42 5.12 1.64 0.86
N VAL A 43 6.07 1.04 1.59
CA VAL A 43 5.94 0.64 3.00
C VAL A 43 6.90 1.48 3.84
N LEU A 44 6.48 1.86 5.04
CA LEU A 44 7.32 2.46 6.08
C LEU A 44 7.23 1.63 7.35
N THR A 45 8.36 1.20 7.90
CA THR A 45 8.43 0.61 9.25
C THR A 45 8.96 1.64 10.23
N THR A 46 8.54 1.54 11.50
CA THR A 46 8.96 2.47 12.56
C THR A 46 9.51 1.72 13.76
N GLY A 47 10.33 2.39 14.58
CA GLY A 47 10.84 1.83 15.84
C GLY A 47 9.76 1.53 16.88
N GLY A 48 8.56 2.10 16.72
CA GLY A 48 7.39 1.82 17.57
C GLY A 48 6.66 0.52 17.24
N GLY A 49 7.18 -0.31 16.33
CA GLY A 49 6.56 -1.59 15.97
C GLY A 49 5.39 -1.46 15.00
N LEU A 50 5.31 -0.36 14.23
CA LEU A 50 4.26 -0.14 13.23
C LEU A 50 4.79 -0.24 11.81
N VAL A 51 3.96 -0.81 10.93
CA VAL A 51 4.14 -0.85 9.47
C VAL A 51 3.04 -0.03 8.80
N PHE A 52 3.41 1.06 8.16
CA PHE A 52 2.51 1.91 7.41
C PHE A 52 2.54 1.54 5.92
N VAL A 53 1.36 1.41 5.32
CA VAL A 53 1.25 1.09 3.89
C VAL A 53 0.01 1.72 3.27
N GLY A 54 0.16 2.10 2.00
CA GLY A 54 -0.94 2.56 1.15
C GLY A 54 -1.02 1.78 -0.15
N GLY A 55 -1.54 2.43 -1.19
CA GLY A 55 -1.41 1.94 -2.56
C GLY A 55 -2.36 0.83 -2.98
N THR A 56 -3.43 0.64 -2.22
CA THR A 56 -4.61 -0.10 -2.65
C THR A 56 -5.62 0.85 -3.30
N SER A 57 -6.41 0.31 -4.24
CA SER A 57 -7.44 1.09 -4.95
C SER A 57 -8.59 1.57 -4.06
N ASP A 58 -8.75 1.03 -2.86
CA ASP A 58 -9.74 1.48 -1.88
C ASP A 58 -9.37 2.79 -1.15
N ARG A 59 -8.14 3.28 -1.37
CA ARG A 59 -7.59 4.56 -0.90
C ARG A 59 -7.25 4.64 0.59
N TYR A 60 -7.20 3.52 1.28
CA TYR A 60 -6.79 3.52 2.68
C TYR A 60 -5.27 3.60 2.82
N PHE A 61 -4.82 4.50 3.69
CA PHE A 61 -3.53 4.44 4.35
C PHE A 61 -3.72 3.68 5.67
N ARG A 62 -2.86 2.69 5.93
CA ARG A 62 -3.05 1.73 7.02
C ARG A 62 -1.80 1.65 7.88
N ALA A 63 -1.99 1.35 9.16
CA ALA A 63 -0.93 0.94 10.08
C ALA A 63 -1.22 -0.47 10.57
N PHE A 64 -0.20 -1.32 10.52
CA PHE A 64 -0.23 -2.70 10.97
C PHE A 64 0.76 -2.89 12.12
N ASP A 65 0.49 -3.83 13.01
CA ASP A 65 1.47 -4.35 13.95
C ASP A 65 2.59 -5.06 13.17
N ALA A 66 3.85 -4.71 13.44
CA ALA A 66 4.99 -5.23 12.70
C ALA A 66 5.30 -6.72 13.00
N ALA A 67 4.95 -7.20 14.19
CA ALA A 67 5.22 -8.57 14.60
C ALA A 67 4.14 -9.53 14.08
N THR A 68 2.88 -9.10 14.03
CA THR A 68 1.73 -9.98 13.73
C THR A 68 1.09 -9.72 12.37
N GLY A 69 1.27 -8.53 11.79
CA GLY A 69 0.53 -8.10 10.61
C GLY A 69 -0.93 -7.72 10.90
N GLU A 70 -1.32 -7.58 12.18
CA GLU A 70 -2.66 -7.14 12.57
C GLU A 70 -2.92 -5.70 12.14
N LEU A 71 -4.09 -5.43 11.54
CA LEU A 71 -4.49 -4.07 11.19
C LEU A 71 -4.90 -3.28 12.45
N LEU A 72 -4.12 -2.26 12.80
CA LEU A 72 -4.36 -1.45 13.99
C LEU A 72 -5.11 -0.15 13.68
N TRP A 73 -4.86 0.44 12.51
CA TRP A 73 -5.46 1.71 12.13
C TRP A 73 -5.57 1.87 10.61
N ARG A 74 -6.55 2.65 10.16
CA ARG A 74 -6.63 3.10 8.76
C ARG A 74 -7.32 4.44 8.60
N GLN A 75 -6.87 5.21 7.62
CA GLN A 75 -7.54 6.43 7.15
C GLN A 75 -7.76 6.36 5.64
N ARG A 76 -8.99 6.66 5.20
CA ARG A 76 -9.26 6.81 3.77
C ARG A 76 -8.84 8.19 3.32
N THR A 77 -8.03 8.25 2.26
CA THR A 77 -7.52 9.50 1.71
C THR A 77 -8.28 9.91 0.44
N ASN A 78 -8.00 11.11 -0.07
CA ASN A 78 -8.68 11.70 -1.23
C ASN A 78 -8.46 10.88 -2.51
N SER A 79 -7.30 10.25 -2.64
CA SER A 79 -6.84 9.47 -3.80
C SER A 79 -6.17 8.17 -3.33
N GLY A 80 -5.69 7.33 -4.23
CA GLY A 80 -4.86 6.20 -3.85
C GLY A 80 -3.46 6.66 -3.43
N VAL A 81 -2.87 6.02 -2.41
CA VAL A 81 -1.58 6.42 -1.83
C VAL A 81 -0.43 5.81 -2.63
N THR A 82 0.37 6.62 -3.30
CA THR A 82 1.51 6.15 -4.11
C THR A 82 2.86 6.68 -3.64
N GLY A 83 2.87 7.76 -2.85
CA GLY A 83 4.10 8.29 -2.29
C GLY A 83 4.63 7.46 -1.11
N VAL A 84 5.96 7.46 -0.95
CA VAL A 84 6.65 6.79 0.16
C VAL A 84 6.28 7.46 1.48
N PRO A 85 5.63 6.77 2.44
CA PRO A 85 5.37 7.34 3.74
C PRO A 85 6.69 7.67 4.43
N THR A 86 6.75 8.82 5.09
CA THR A 86 7.95 9.30 5.76
C THR A 86 7.61 9.69 7.19
N SER A 87 8.45 9.30 8.14
CA SER A 87 8.36 9.76 9.52
C SER A 87 9.39 10.86 9.79
N PHE A 88 8.99 11.87 10.56
CA PHE A 88 9.85 12.96 11.03
C PHE A 88 9.35 13.47 12.38
N GLU A 89 10.17 14.26 13.08
CA GLU A 89 9.82 14.85 14.37
C GLU A 89 9.92 16.38 14.29
N VAL A 90 8.98 17.08 14.93
CA VAL A 90 9.02 18.53 15.14
C VAL A 90 8.65 18.80 16.60
N ASP A 91 9.51 19.50 17.33
CA ASP A 91 9.29 19.89 18.73
C ASP A 91 8.88 18.72 19.65
N GLY A 92 9.48 17.54 19.45
CA GLY A 92 9.20 16.32 20.23
C GLY A 92 7.96 15.55 19.80
N VAL A 93 7.24 16.00 18.76
CA VAL A 93 6.06 15.31 18.21
C VAL A 93 6.46 14.56 16.94
N GLN A 94 6.20 13.26 16.91
CA GLN A 94 6.40 12.43 15.72
C GLN A 94 5.23 12.59 14.74
N TYR A 95 5.57 12.85 13.48
CA TYR A 95 4.64 12.95 12.37
C TYR A 95 4.90 11.84 11.35
N ILE A 96 3.83 11.39 10.68
CA ILE A 96 3.87 10.54 9.50
C ILE A 96 3.25 11.31 8.33
N ALA A 97 4.04 11.60 7.30
CA ALA A 97 3.56 12.21 6.07
C ALA A 97 3.49 11.20 4.93
N VAL A 98 2.47 11.32 4.08
CA VAL A 98 2.32 10.49 2.89
C VAL A 98 1.56 11.22 1.79
N GLN A 99 2.01 11.04 0.54
CA GLN A 99 1.32 11.60 -0.61
C GLN A 99 0.20 10.65 -1.10
N SER A 100 -1.01 11.20 -1.17
CA SER A 100 -2.19 10.58 -1.77
C SER A 100 -2.40 11.19 -3.15
N GLY A 101 -2.24 10.38 -4.20
CA GLY A 101 -2.38 10.83 -5.58
C GLY A 101 -2.04 9.75 -6.59
N TRP A 102 -3.07 8.97 -6.89
CA TRP A 102 -3.08 7.88 -7.85
C TRP A 102 -2.88 8.40 -9.28
N GLY A 103 -2.11 7.67 -10.07
CA GLY A 103 -1.85 8.02 -11.46
C GLY A 103 -0.80 7.11 -12.07
N VAL A 104 -0.40 7.45 -13.30
CA VAL A 104 0.71 6.83 -14.06
C VAL A 104 0.71 5.31 -13.91
N ASP A 105 1.72 4.72 -13.26
CA ASP A 105 1.91 3.27 -13.24
C ASP A 105 0.94 2.56 -12.29
N ALA A 106 0.53 3.19 -11.19
CA ALA A 106 -0.51 2.64 -10.31
C ALA A 106 -1.84 2.48 -11.06
N GLN A 107 -2.23 3.51 -11.84
CA GLN A 107 -3.43 3.48 -12.66
C GLN A 107 -3.31 2.47 -13.80
N ARG A 108 -2.17 2.43 -14.50
CA ARG A 108 -1.93 1.47 -15.59
C ARG A 108 -1.96 0.03 -15.07
N GLY A 109 -1.33 -0.22 -13.93
CA GLY A 109 -1.28 -1.54 -13.29
C GLY A 109 -2.66 -2.02 -12.84
N THR A 110 -3.52 -1.13 -12.35
CA THR A 110 -4.92 -1.43 -12.03
C THR A 110 -5.75 -1.68 -13.29
N ASN A 111 -5.65 -0.82 -14.31
CA ASN A 111 -6.39 -1.00 -15.56
C ASN A 111 -6.03 -2.33 -16.25
N HIS A 112 -4.76 -2.72 -16.19
CA HIS A 112 -4.33 -4.01 -16.72
C HIS A 112 -4.95 -5.17 -15.94
N LEU A 113 -4.95 -5.10 -14.59
CA LEU A 113 -5.59 -6.12 -13.77
C LEU A 113 -7.08 -6.20 -14.11
N ASP A 114 -7.76 -5.06 -14.15
CA ASP A 114 -9.17 -4.92 -14.50
C ASP A 114 -9.49 -5.61 -15.83
N GLY A 115 -8.67 -5.39 -16.87
CA GLY A 115 -8.82 -6.07 -18.16
C GLY A 115 -8.62 -7.58 -18.08
N ALA A 116 -7.74 -8.07 -17.21
CA ALA A 116 -7.47 -9.50 -17.05
C ALA A 116 -8.58 -10.24 -16.28
N ILE A 117 -9.26 -9.57 -15.36
CA ILE A 117 -10.26 -10.19 -14.47
C ILE A 117 -11.70 -9.71 -14.74
N GLY A 118 -11.91 -8.88 -15.77
CA GLY A 118 -13.24 -8.40 -16.17
C GLY A 118 -13.86 -7.38 -15.21
N THR A 119 -13.04 -6.64 -14.45
CA THR A 119 -13.50 -5.60 -13.52
C THR A 119 -13.26 -4.21 -14.07
N ARG A 120 -13.76 -3.19 -13.37
CA ARG A 120 -13.43 -1.79 -13.64
C ARG A 120 -13.30 -1.05 -12.32
N THR A 121 -12.09 -0.60 -12.03
CA THR A 121 -11.74 0.06 -10.78
C THR A 121 -11.49 1.54 -11.06
N TYR A 122 -12.24 2.40 -10.39
CA TYR A 122 -12.00 3.84 -10.42
C TYR A 122 -11.36 4.30 -9.12
N VAL A 123 -10.20 4.96 -9.25
CA VAL A 123 -9.53 5.65 -8.15
C VAL A 123 -9.39 7.11 -8.58
N PRO A 124 -9.95 8.08 -7.83
CA PRO A 124 -9.73 9.50 -8.10
C PRO A 124 -8.25 9.82 -8.20
N GLN A 125 -7.85 10.48 -9.28
CA GLN A 125 -6.50 11.03 -9.41
C GLN A 125 -6.38 12.32 -8.58
N GLY A 126 -5.16 12.75 -8.28
CA GLY A 126 -4.91 13.97 -7.55
C GLY A 126 -3.52 14.02 -6.96
N GLY A 127 -3.32 14.91 -5.99
CA GLY A 127 -2.08 15.03 -5.24
C GLY A 127 -2.28 15.85 -3.99
N VAL A 128 -2.37 15.18 -2.84
CA VAL A 128 -2.51 15.80 -1.52
C VAL A 128 -1.52 15.15 -0.57
N LEU A 129 -0.76 15.96 0.15
CA LEU A 129 0.05 15.50 1.28
C LEU A 129 -0.84 15.37 2.51
N TRP A 130 -0.89 14.17 3.08
CA TRP A 130 -1.50 13.91 4.38
C TRP A 130 -0.41 13.85 5.44
N VAL A 131 -0.64 14.48 6.60
CA VAL A 131 0.26 14.45 7.74
C VAL A 131 -0.54 14.02 8.98
N PHE A 132 -0.04 13.02 9.68
CA PHE A 132 -0.68 12.43 10.86
C PHE A 132 0.24 12.56 12.06
N ALA A 133 -0.33 12.80 13.24
CA ALA A 133 0.30 12.71 14.54
C ALA A 133 -0.72 12.19 15.55
N LEU A 134 -0.24 11.76 16.72
CA LEU A 134 -1.13 11.51 17.85
C LEU A 134 -1.74 12.83 18.34
N PRO A 135 -2.96 12.82 18.89
CA PRO A 135 -3.50 13.98 19.60
C PRO A 135 -2.66 14.28 20.84
N ASP A 136 -2.71 15.54 21.27
CA ASP A 136 -2.11 16.02 22.53
C ASP A 136 -2.72 15.33 23.77
#